data_AF-A0A0P4WBA2-F1
#
_entry.id   AF-A0A0P4WBA2-F1
#
_cell.length_a   1.000
_cell.length_b   1.000
_cell.length_c   1.000
_cell.angle_alpha   90.00
_cell.angle_beta   90.00
_cell.angle_gamma   90.00
#
_symmetry.space_group_name_H-M   'P 1'
#
loop_
_entity.id
_entity.type
_entity.pdbx_description
1 polymer ?
#
loop_
_entity_poly.entity_id
_entity_poly.type
_entity_poly.pdbx_seq_one_letter_code
_entity_poly.pdbx_strand_id
1 'polypeptide(L)'
;MMDQYRGSRLLPGREVLAAGCMDKPPGVVGADRQFPVPQTVPAAMLASNKRPRLDNIRPPIPNGPGMHARPLVALLDGRDCAIEMPILKDVATVAFCDAQSTSEIHEKVLNEAVGALMWHTITLTKEDLEKFKALKVIVRIGSGIDNVDVKAAGELGIAVCNVPGYGVEEVADTTMCLILNLYRRTYWLANMVREGKKFTGPEQVREAAQGCARIRDDTLGIVGLGRIGSAVALRAKAFGFNVTFYDPYLSDGIEKSLGITRVYTLQDLLYRSDCVSLHCSLNEHNNHLINDFTIKQMRPGAFLVNTARGALVDENALASALKEGRIRAAALDVHENEPYNPFQGPLKEAPNLICTPHAAYYSDASSNELREMAASEIRRAIIGRIPDALRNCVNKEYFMGNYGEGGVNGTAPYYVPVHSTTHDSMPSGPPPTSHVGPGIPPPPHMPPSVPVSGGRASPPTGPPGPPGSRESTSPSH
;
A
#
# COMPACT_ATOMS: atom_id res chain seq x y z
N MET A 1 15.75 9.69 -56.74
CA MET A 1 16.25 10.83 -55.95
C MET A 1 16.01 10.45 -54.49
N MET A 2 17.03 10.07 -53.71
CA MET A 2 18.13 10.91 -53.16
C MET A 2 17.58 11.97 -52.19
N ASP A 3 18.11 12.15 -50.96
CA ASP A 3 19.33 11.56 -50.38
C ASP A 3 19.39 11.57 -48.83
N GLN A 4 20.28 10.72 -48.28
CA GLN A 4 21.11 10.81 -47.04
C GLN A 4 20.65 11.68 -45.84
N TYR A 5 20.69 11.27 -44.55
CA TYR A 5 21.54 10.35 -43.77
C TYR A 5 23.04 10.73 -43.61
N ARG A 6 23.35 11.63 -42.65
CA ARG A 6 24.59 11.76 -41.84
C ARG A 6 24.25 12.51 -40.53
N GLY A 7 24.84 12.29 -39.35
CA GLY A 7 25.81 11.29 -38.92
C GLY A 7 26.85 11.82 -37.91
N SER A 8 26.87 11.28 -36.67
CA SER A 8 27.89 11.49 -35.60
C SER A 8 27.92 12.88 -34.91
N ARG A 9 28.49 13.08 -33.70
CA ARG A 9 29.36 12.22 -32.84
C ARG A 9 29.24 12.60 -31.33
N LEU A 10 29.80 11.75 -30.45
CA LEU A 10 29.74 11.78 -28.97
C LEU A 10 30.84 12.61 -28.26
N LEU A 11 30.47 13.26 -27.13
CA LEU A 11 31.26 13.53 -25.88
C LEU A 11 32.52 14.45 -25.96
N PRO A 12 33.09 14.96 -24.83
CA PRO A 12 32.72 14.78 -23.41
C PRO A 12 32.59 16.05 -22.51
N GLY A 13 31.97 15.87 -21.33
CA GLY A 13 32.36 16.40 -20.01
C GLY A 13 32.72 17.89 -19.78
N ARG A 14 31.99 18.53 -18.84
CA ARG A 14 32.56 19.55 -17.93
C ARG A 14 31.82 19.63 -16.61
N GLU A 15 32.56 19.94 -15.55
CA GLU A 15 32.11 19.88 -14.16
C GLU A 15 31.28 21.09 -13.70
N VAL A 16 30.45 20.78 -12.71
CA VAL A 16 29.88 21.62 -11.65
C VAL A 16 30.60 22.95 -11.38
N LEU A 17 29.84 24.05 -11.41
CA LEU A 17 30.07 25.20 -10.54
C LEU A 17 28.74 25.88 -10.21
N ALA A 18 28.39 25.95 -8.93
CA ALA A 18 27.18 26.57 -8.45
C ALA A 18 27.44 28.03 -8.06
N ALA A 19 26.67 28.96 -8.64
CA ALA A 19 26.51 30.33 -8.14
C ALA A 19 25.11 30.81 -8.55
N GLY A 20 24.32 31.29 -7.59
CA GLY A 20 22.92 31.63 -7.83
C GLY A 20 22.70 33.09 -8.23
N CYS A 21 21.51 33.38 -8.76
CA CYS A 21 20.77 34.61 -8.55
C CYS A 21 19.28 34.36 -8.83
N MET A 22 18.40 34.83 -7.96
CA MET A 22 16.95 34.85 -8.23
C MET A 22 16.56 36.21 -8.81
N ASP A 23 16.03 36.22 -10.03
CA ASP A 23 15.42 37.43 -10.60
C ASP A 23 13.99 37.62 -10.11
N LYS A 24 13.64 38.86 -9.76
CA LYS A 24 12.26 39.36 -9.61
C LYS A 24 12.11 40.65 -10.41
N PRO A 25 11.04 40.81 -11.22
CA PRO A 25 10.74 42.05 -11.93
C PRO A 25 10.03 43.10 -11.03
N PRO A 26 9.93 44.38 -11.45
CA PRO A 26 9.87 45.50 -10.51
C PRO A 26 8.52 46.25 -10.37
N GLY A 27 8.31 46.80 -9.16
CA GLY A 27 7.94 48.20 -8.91
C GLY A 27 6.52 48.72 -9.21
N VAL A 28 5.92 49.43 -8.22
CA VAL A 28 5.41 50.83 -8.31
C VAL A 28 4.93 51.32 -6.91
N VAL A 29 5.44 52.49 -6.50
CA VAL A 29 4.92 53.59 -5.63
C VAL A 29 3.70 53.31 -4.70
N GLY A 30 3.63 53.74 -3.43
CA GLY A 30 4.54 54.53 -2.57
C GLY A 30 3.74 55.44 -1.60
N ALA A 31 4.23 55.65 -0.36
CA ALA A 31 3.76 56.70 0.58
C ALA A 31 4.74 56.90 1.77
N ASP A 32 5.08 58.15 2.09
CA ASP A 32 6.10 58.52 3.09
C ASP A 32 5.65 58.45 4.55
N ARG A 33 6.62 58.24 5.46
CA ARG A 33 6.87 59.12 6.64
C ARG A 33 8.20 58.82 7.35
N GLN A 34 9.11 59.81 7.31
CA GLN A 34 10.32 59.96 8.13
C GLN A 34 9.98 60.76 9.42
N PHE A 35 10.79 60.96 10.48
CA PHE A 35 12.20 60.70 10.88
C PHE A 35 12.25 60.84 12.45
N PRO A 36 13.38 60.96 13.20
CA PRO A 36 14.81 60.71 12.93
C PRO A 36 15.54 59.82 13.99
N VAL A 37 16.84 59.59 13.77
CA VAL A 37 17.83 59.04 14.74
C VAL A 37 18.87 60.14 15.07
N PRO A 38 19.40 60.25 16.32
CA PRO A 38 20.51 61.16 16.62
C PRO A 38 21.90 60.46 16.74
N GLN A 39 22.74 60.74 15.76
CA GLN A 39 24.18 61.12 15.79
C GLN A 39 25.19 60.56 16.84
N THR A 40 26.38 60.20 16.32
CA THR A 40 27.70 60.14 17.02
C THR A 40 28.37 61.54 17.01
N VAL A 41 29.54 61.86 17.60
CA VAL A 41 30.75 61.14 18.12
C VAL A 41 31.24 61.92 19.40
N PRO A 42 32.52 61.99 19.91
CA PRO A 42 33.82 61.39 19.55
C PRO A 42 34.59 60.68 20.71
N ALA A 43 35.79 60.18 20.42
CA ALA A 43 36.71 59.53 21.36
C ALA A 43 37.89 60.41 21.78
N ALA A 44 38.47 60.16 22.97
CA ALA A 44 39.77 60.70 23.40
C ALA A 44 40.53 59.69 24.30
N MET A 45 41.87 59.76 24.28
CA MET A 45 42.80 58.82 24.93
C MET A 45 42.89 58.99 26.46
N LEU A 46 43.35 57.93 27.17
CA LEU A 46 44.47 58.05 28.12
C LEU A 46 45.10 56.70 28.52
N ALA A 47 46.34 56.77 28.98
CA ALA A 47 47.40 55.77 28.89
C ALA A 47 47.36 54.59 29.91
N SER A 48 47.87 53.44 29.43
CA SER A 48 48.73 52.46 30.10
C SER A 48 48.63 52.17 31.60
N ASN A 49 48.47 50.87 31.93
CA ASN A 49 49.43 50.20 32.82
C ASN A 49 49.55 48.69 32.50
N LYS A 50 50.79 48.15 32.54
CA LYS A 50 51.10 46.73 32.25
C LYS A 50 51.69 46.05 33.49
N ARG A 51 51.25 44.80 33.76
CA ARG A 51 51.98 43.62 34.32
C ARG A 51 51.07 42.84 35.31
N PRO A 52 51.26 41.52 35.48
CA PRO A 52 51.64 40.49 34.50
C PRO A 52 50.60 39.34 34.44
N ARG A 53 50.74 38.41 33.49
CA ARG A 53 49.96 37.16 33.47
C ARG A 53 50.42 36.22 34.60
N LEU A 54 49.46 35.52 35.23
CA LEU A 54 49.72 34.23 35.87
C LEU A 54 49.16 33.13 34.96
N ASP A 55 50.02 32.27 34.45
CA ASP A 55 49.62 31.11 33.66
C ASP A 55 49.14 29.98 34.57
N ASN A 56 47.83 29.96 34.88
CA ASN A 56 47.21 28.80 35.51
C ASN A 56 46.97 27.71 34.45
N ILE A 57 47.99 26.87 34.26
CA ILE A 57 47.91 25.61 33.53
C ILE A 57 46.82 24.75 34.18
N ARG A 58 45.64 24.69 33.56
CA ARG A 58 44.68 23.61 33.85
C ARG A 58 45.27 22.32 33.25
N PRO A 59 45.44 21.23 34.03
CA PRO A 59 45.77 19.94 33.43
C PRO A 59 44.64 19.54 32.46
N PRO A 60 44.95 18.85 31.35
CA PRO A 60 43.92 18.32 30.46
C PRO A 60 43.03 17.38 31.25
N ILE A 61 41.72 17.63 31.22
CA ILE A 61 40.72 16.72 31.79
C ILE A 61 40.88 15.39 31.04
N PRO A 62 41.14 14.26 31.72
CA PRO A 62 41.28 12.98 31.03
C PRO A 62 39.95 12.65 30.34
N ASN A 63 40.03 12.24 29.08
CA ASN A 63 38.87 11.76 28.33
C ASN A 63 38.15 10.69 29.16
N GLY A 64 36.83 10.86 29.33
CA GLY A 64 35.98 9.86 29.97
C GLY A 64 36.02 8.52 29.21
N PRO A 65 35.56 7.42 29.85
CA PRO A 65 35.53 6.10 29.22
C PRO A 65 34.79 6.16 27.88
N GLY A 66 35.31 5.41 26.90
CA GLY A 66 35.08 5.62 25.48
C GLY A 66 33.67 6.06 25.08
N MET A 67 33.59 7.22 24.43
CA MET A 67 32.45 7.61 23.59
C MET A 67 32.23 6.52 22.54
N HIS A 68 31.36 5.56 22.82
CA HIS A 68 30.86 4.65 21.80
C HIS A 68 30.24 5.48 20.68
N ALA A 69 30.71 5.30 19.45
CA ALA A 69 30.16 5.99 18.31
C ALA A 69 28.65 5.67 18.23
N ARG A 70 27.82 6.71 18.08
CA ARG A 70 26.37 6.53 18.00
C ARG A 70 26.03 5.60 16.84
N PRO A 71 25.21 4.56 17.04
CA PRO A 71 24.89 3.59 16.00
C PRO A 71 24.37 4.28 14.75
N LEU A 72 24.83 3.84 13.58
CA LEU A 72 24.38 4.34 12.29
C LEU A 72 23.03 3.70 11.94
N VAL A 73 22.07 4.55 11.60
CA VAL A 73 20.78 4.19 11.01
C VAL A 73 20.72 4.78 9.61
N ALA A 74 20.45 3.94 8.61
CA ALA A 74 20.40 4.37 7.20
C ALA A 74 18.99 4.22 6.63
N LEU A 75 18.45 5.29 6.03
CA LEU A 75 17.33 5.22 5.09
C LEU A 75 17.87 4.82 3.71
N LEU A 76 17.57 3.60 3.26
CA LEU A 76 18.21 3.01 2.07
C LEU A 76 17.72 3.68 0.78
N ASP A 77 16.41 3.67 0.54
CA ASP A 77 15.76 4.04 -0.73
C ASP A 77 14.95 5.34 -0.62
N GLY A 78 15.49 6.31 0.13
CA GLY A 78 14.91 7.64 0.23
C GLY A 78 15.96 8.72 0.55
N ARG A 79 15.52 9.98 0.51
CA ARG A 79 16.34 11.19 0.80
C ARG A 79 15.89 11.98 2.03
N ASP A 80 14.59 11.99 2.30
CA ASP A 80 14.05 12.78 3.39
C ASP A 80 14.06 11.97 4.70
N CYS A 81 14.81 12.46 5.69
CA CYS A 81 14.85 11.94 7.05
C CYS A 81 14.27 12.92 8.09
N ALA A 82 13.52 13.95 7.68
CA ALA A 82 13.07 15.04 8.54
C ALA A 82 12.13 14.61 9.68
N ILE A 83 11.40 13.50 9.52
CA ILE A 83 10.53 12.92 10.56
C ILE A 83 11.34 12.01 11.51
N GLU A 84 12.25 11.22 10.96
CA GLU A 84 13.02 10.20 11.68
C GLU A 84 14.15 10.83 12.51
N MET A 85 14.79 11.90 12.00
CA MET A 85 15.90 12.58 12.69
C MET A 85 15.50 13.13 14.07
N PRO A 86 14.40 13.89 14.25
CA PRO A 86 13.95 14.34 15.58
C PRO A 86 13.72 13.21 16.59
N ILE A 87 13.28 12.03 16.15
CA ILE A 87 12.95 10.87 16.97
C ILE A 87 14.20 10.07 17.37
N LEU A 88 15.22 10.06 16.51
CA LEU A 88 16.42 9.23 16.68
C LEU A 88 17.69 10.01 17.09
N LYS A 89 17.70 11.34 17.03
CA LYS A 89 18.88 12.21 17.29
C LYS A 89 19.54 12.06 18.65
N ASP A 90 18.87 11.49 19.65
CA ASP A 90 19.41 11.23 20.98
C ASP A 90 20.14 9.88 21.06
N VAL A 91 19.70 8.89 20.29
CA VAL A 91 20.19 7.49 20.33
C VAL A 91 21.04 7.06 19.13
N ALA A 92 20.96 7.73 17.99
CA ALA A 92 21.56 7.28 16.73
C ALA A 92 22.16 8.42 15.89
N THR A 93 22.97 8.04 14.91
CA THR A 93 23.32 8.88 13.75
C THR A 93 22.43 8.45 12.59
N VAL A 94 21.58 9.34 12.07
CA VAL A 94 20.70 9.05 10.93
C VAL A 94 21.35 9.55 9.64
N ALA A 95 21.39 8.69 8.62
CA ALA A 95 21.83 9.01 7.25
C ALA A 95 20.81 8.47 6.24
N PHE A 96 20.98 8.84 4.96
CA PHE A 96 20.19 8.32 3.85
C PHE A 96 21.12 7.90 2.70
N CYS A 97 20.62 7.07 1.77
CA CYS A 97 21.39 6.59 0.62
C CYS A 97 20.78 6.95 -0.75
N ASP A 98 19.47 7.19 -0.86
CA ASP A 98 18.75 7.39 -2.14
C ASP A 98 18.95 6.24 -3.16
N ALA A 99 19.25 5.03 -2.66
CA ALA A 99 19.65 3.87 -3.45
C ALA A 99 18.44 3.11 -4.02
N GLN A 100 18.47 2.84 -5.32
CA GLN A 100 17.51 1.94 -5.99
C GLN A 100 17.99 0.48 -5.96
N SER A 101 19.28 0.24 -5.74
CA SER A 101 19.90 -1.08 -5.67
C SER A 101 20.94 -1.18 -4.56
N THR A 102 21.24 -2.38 -4.09
CA THR A 102 22.25 -2.57 -3.04
C THR A 102 23.68 -2.23 -3.48
N SER A 103 23.93 -2.20 -4.79
CA SER A 103 25.17 -1.70 -5.40
C SER A 103 25.38 -0.19 -5.25
N GLU A 104 24.33 0.59 -4.99
CA GLU A 104 24.41 2.04 -4.76
C GLU A 104 24.63 2.38 -3.27
N ILE A 105 24.49 1.40 -2.36
CA ILE A 105 24.68 1.60 -0.93
C ILE A 105 26.18 1.78 -0.63
N HIS A 106 26.54 2.95 -0.13
CA HIS A 106 27.94 3.29 0.21
C HIS A 106 28.55 2.29 1.20
N GLU A 107 29.80 1.88 0.97
CA GLU A 107 30.50 0.84 1.76
C GLU A 107 30.42 1.06 3.28
N LYS A 108 30.57 2.31 3.73
CA LYS A 108 30.39 2.70 5.15
C LYS A 108 29.05 2.23 5.74
N VAL A 109 27.95 2.32 4.99
CA VAL A 109 26.63 1.88 5.45
C VAL A 109 26.58 0.35 5.56
N LEU A 110 27.11 -0.37 4.56
CA LEU A 110 27.21 -1.83 4.61
C LEU A 110 28.05 -2.31 5.81
N ASN A 111 29.15 -1.61 6.11
CA ASN A 111 30.05 -1.98 7.21
C ASN A 111 29.55 -1.56 8.60
N GLU A 112 28.94 -0.38 8.76
CA GLU A 112 28.68 0.25 10.07
C GLU A 112 27.19 0.37 10.46
N ALA A 113 26.23 0.22 9.52
CA ALA A 113 24.81 0.41 9.85
C ALA A 113 24.30 -0.69 10.79
N VAL A 114 23.74 -0.28 11.92
CA VAL A 114 23.12 -1.16 12.92
C VAL A 114 21.62 -1.28 12.69
N GLY A 115 20.99 -0.23 12.16
CA GLY A 115 19.59 -0.23 11.73
C GLY A 115 19.43 0.27 10.30
N ALA A 116 18.47 -0.29 9.58
CA ALA A 116 18.06 0.17 8.25
C ALA A 116 16.56 0.50 8.23
N LEU A 117 16.22 1.57 7.54
CA LEU A 117 14.87 1.99 7.18
C LEU A 117 14.74 1.87 5.67
N MET A 118 13.66 1.30 5.17
CA MET A 118 13.45 1.18 3.71
C MET A 118 11.97 1.11 3.33
N TRP A 119 11.66 1.66 2.15
CA TRP A 119 10.37 1.63 1.48
C TRP A 119 10.23 0.35 0.63
N HIS A 120 9.43 0.42 -0.44
CA HIS A 120 9.13 -0.70 -1.33
C HIS A 120 9.99 -0.71 -2.61
N THR A 121 10.89 0.26 -2.78
CA THR A 121 11.61 0.50 -4.05
C THR A 121 12.96 -0.22 -4.13
N ILE A 122 13.57 -0.57 -2.99
CA ILE A 122 14.74 -1.46 -2.95
C ILE A 122 14.35 -2.87 -2.47
N THR A 123 14.97 -3.90 -3.06
CA THR A 123 14.82 -5.30 -2.66
C THR A 123 16.10 -5.79 -1.98
N LEU A 124 15.96 -6.54 -0.88
CA LEU A 124 17.06 -7.18 -0.16
C LEU A 124 16.94 -8.70 -0.22
N THR A 125 17.70 -9.32 -1.13
CA THR A 125 17.86 -10.78 -1.20
C THR A 125 18.83 -11.28 -0.11
N LYS A 126 18.96 -12.61 0.05
CA LYS A 126 20.01 -13.20 0.91
C LYS A 126 21.43 -12.68 0.59
N GLU A 127 21.80 -12.63 -0.69
CA GLU A 127 23.11 -12.13 -1.13
C GLU A 127 23.32 -10.65 -0.80
N ASP A 128 22.24 -9.87 -0.73
CA ASP A 128 22.27 -8.47 -0.32
C ASP A 128 22.43 -8.30 1.18
N LEU A 129 21.70 -9.09 1.96
CA LEU A 129 21.76 -9.09 3.42
C LEU A 129 23.15 -9.49 3.93
N GLU A 130 23.80 -10.46 3.29
CA GLU A 130 25.17 -10.88 3.59
C GLU A 130 26.23 -9.78 3.37
N LYS A 131 25.93 -8.72 2.62
CA LYS A 131 26.83 -7.55 2.46
C LYS A 131 26.90 -6.71 3.74
N PHE A 132 25.83 -6.67 4.53
CA PHE A 132 25.77 -5.89 5.77
C PHE A 132 26.51 -6.59 6.91
N LYS A 133 27.46 -5.88 7.56
CA LYS A 133 28.35 -6.47 8.59
C LYS A 133 27.94 -6.16 10.02
N ALA A 134 27.25 -5.05 10.26
CA ALA A 134 26.82 -4.59 11.58
C ALA A 134 25.29 -4.64 11.81
N LEU A 135 24.50 -4.91 10.76
CA LEU A 135 23.05 -4.74 10.77
C LEU A 135 22.37 -5.69 11.78
N LYS A 136 21.40 -5.16 12.53
CA LYS A 136 20.61 -5.88 13.54
C LYS A 136 19.11 -5.73 13.35
N VAL A 137 18.67 -4.65 12.70
CA VAL A 137 17.25 -4.42 12.43
C VAL A 137 17.05 -3.76 11.07
N ILE A 138 16.06 -4.25 10.33
CA ILE A 138 15.46 -3.61 9.16
C ILE A 138 14.03 -3.27 9.56
N VAL A 139 13.64 -2.00 9.41
CA VAL A 139 12.25 -1.58 9.56
C VAL A 139 11.73 -1.16 8.20
N ARG A 140 10.79 -1.96 7.67
CA ARG A 140 10.01 -1.62 6.49
C ARG A 140 9.09 -0.46 6.85
N ILE A 141 9.33 0.67 6.20
CA ILE A 141 8.39 1.79 6.11
C ILE A 141 7.27 1.34 5.17
N GLY A 142 6.36 0.53 5.71
CA GLY A 142 5.23 -0.07 5.01
C GLY A 142 4.72 -1.33 5.70
N SER A 143 3.59 -1.85 5.22
CA SER A 143 2.94 -3.04 5.80
C SER A 143 3.43 -4.35 5.17
N GLY A 144 3.65 -4.39 3.87
CA GLY A 144 4.22 -5.54 3.17
C GLY A 144 5.74 -5.65 3.33
N ILE A 145 6.20 -6.89 3.29
CA ILE A 145 7.57 -7.34 3.59
C ILE A 145 8.19 -8.14 2.44
N ASP A 146 7.47 -8.22 1.33
CA ASP A 146 7.73 -9.00 0.13
C ASP A 146 9.03 -8.63 -0.61
N ASN A 147 9.57 -7.43 -0.36
CA ASN A 147 10.86 -6.97 -0.87
C ASN A 147 12.06 -7.24 0.07
N VAL A 148 11.91 -8.08 1.10
CA VAL A 148 13.00 -8.51 2.00
C VAL A 148 12.93 -10.02 2.21
N ASP A 149 14.04 -10.73 2.04
CA ASP A 149 14.14 -12.14 2.46
C ASP A 149 14.18 -12.23 4.00
N VAL A 150 13.00 -12.23 4.60
CA VAL A 150 12.81 -12.21 6.06
C VAL A 150 13.38 -13.45 6.76
N LYS A 151 13.43 -14.58 6.04
CA LYS A 151 14.02 -15.83 6.53
C LYS A 151 15.53 -15.72 6.56
N ALA A 152 16.17 -15.34 5.45
CA ALA A 152 17.62 -15.13 5.39
C ALA A 152 18.07 -14.04 6.38
N ALA A 153 17.27 -12.97 6.54
CA ALA A 153 17.53 -11.95 7.55
C ALA A 153 17.58 -12.54 8.96
N GLY A 154 16.62 -13.40 9.32
CA GLY A 154 16.60 -14.05 10.63
C GLY A 154 17.74 -15.05 10.85
N GLU A 155 18.09 -15.83 9.82
CA GLU A 155 19.28 -16.71 9.81
C GLU A 155 20.58 -15.93 10.04
N LEU A 156 20.66 -14.67 9.56
CA LEU A 156 21.78 -13.75 9.77
C LEU A 156 21.69 -12.95 11.10
N GLY A 157 20.66 -13.18 11.91
CA GLY A 157 20.43 -12.47 13.17
C GLY A 157 19.94 -11.02 13.02
N ILE A 158 19.30 -10.71 11.89
CA ILE A 158 18.72 -9.41 11.54
C ILE A 158 17.20 -9.47 11.73
N ALA A 159 16.67 -8.62 12.61
CA ALA A 159 15.23 -8.52 12.79
C ALA A 159 14.61 -7.74 11.63
N VAL A 160 13.54 -8.25 11.04
CA VAL A 160 12.72 -7.49 10.10
C VAL A 160 11.44 -7.09 10.82
N CYS A 161 11.13 -5.79 10.82
CA CYS A 161 9.87 -5.25 11.31
C CYS A 161 9.12 -4.59 10.16
N ASN A 162 7.79 -4.57 10.25
CA ASN A 162 6.95 -3.74 9.39
C ASN A 162 6.18 -2.70 10.23
N VAL A 163 5.48 -1.81 9.54
CA VAL A 163 4.51 -0.90 10.14
C VAL A 163 3.12 -1.30 9.64
N PRO A 164 2.37 -2.13 10.38
CA PRO A 164 0.98 -2.43 10.07
C PRO A 164 0.05 -1.41 10.75
N GLY A 165 -1.01 -0.99 10.06
CA GLY A 165 -2.10 -0.21 10.64
C GLY A 165 -2.19 1.25 10.19
N TYR A 166 -1.07 1.85 9.74
CA TYR A 166 -1.10 3.12 9.01
C TYR A 166 -1.92 2.97 7.71
N GLY A 167 -2.47 4.08 7.22
CA GLY A 167 -3.01 4.17 5.84
C GLY A 167 -4.17 3.22 5.51
N VAL A 168 -4.75 2.53 6.51
CA VAL A 168 -5.79 1.51 6.27
C VAL A 168 -7.05 2.14 5.67
N GLU A 169 -7.39 3.34 6.11
CA GLU A 169 -8.53 4.09 5.60
C GLU A 169 -8.21 4.72 4.24
N GLU A 170 -7.03 5.30 4.05
CA GLU A 170 -6.56 5.82 2.76
C GLU A 170 -6.59 4.77 1.64
N VAL A 171 -6.09 3.54 1.89
CA VAL A 171 -6.13 2.47 0.88
C VAL A 171 -7.57 2.01 0.65
N ALA A 172 -8.42 1.99 1.68
CA ALA A 172 -9.82 1.62 1.52
C ALA A 172 -10.63 2.67 0.74
N ASP A 173 -10.39 3.96 1.00
CA ASP A 173 -10.99 5.10 0.30
C ASP A 173 -10.50 5.17 -1.15
N THR A 174 -9.21 4.94 -1.40
CA THR A 174 -8.66 4.83 -2.76
C THR A 174 -9.25 3.65 -3.51
N THR A 175 -9.37 2.48 -2.85
CA THR A 175 -10.00 1.30 -3.45
C THR A 175 -11.45 1.59 -3.83
N MET A 176 -12.24 2.20 -2.93
CA MET A 176 -13.61 2.59 -3.23
C MET A 176 -13.68 3.63 -4.35
N CYS A 177 -12.75 4.59 -4.39
CA CYS A 177 -12.63 5.56 -5.49
C CYS A 177 -12.37 4.86 -6.83
N LEU A 178 -11.47 3.87 -6.87
CA LEU A 178 -11.18 3.07 -8.07
C LEU A 178 -12.40 2.24 -8.50
N ILE A 179 -13.06 1.52 -7.58
CA ILE A 179 -14.30 0.78 -7.84
C ILE A 179 -15.37 1.71 -8.44
N LEU A 180 -15.61 2.87 -7.82
CA LEU A 180 -16.59 3.85 -8.31
C LEU A 180 -16.21 4.41 -9.68
N ASN A 181 -14.93 4.63 -9.97
CA ASN A 181 -14.46 5.03 -11.29
C ASN A 181 -14.72 3.94 -12.35
N LEU A 182 -14.56 2.65 -12.04
CA LEU A 182 -14.93 1.57 -12.95
C LEU A 182 -16.44 1.56 -13.23
N TYR A 183 -17.27 1.63 -12.18
CA TYR A 183 -18.73 1.58 -12.28
C TYR A 183 -19.37 2.81 -12.93
N ARG A 184 -18.84 4.00 -12.66
CA ARG A 184 -19.44 5.30 -13.07
C ARG A 184 -18.68 5.99 -14.19
N ARG A 185 -17.55 5.42 -14.61
CA ARG A 185 -16.66 5.89 -15.68
C ARG A 185 -16.21 7.35 -15.54
N THR A 186 -16.21 7.89 -14.33
CA THR A 186 -15.96 9.30 -14.02
C THR A 186 -14.60 9.78 -14.52
N TYR A 187 -13.55 8.96 -14.34
CA TYR A 187 -12.21 9.21 -14.90
C TYR A 187 -12.23 9.38 -16.43
N TRP A 188 -12.78 8.41 -17.18
CA TRP A 188 -12.81 8.47 -18.64
C TRP A 188 -13.72 9.60 -19.16
N LEU A 189 -14.87 9.85 -18.52
CA LEU A 189 -15.76 10.94 -18.87
C LEU A 189 -15.10 12.32 -18.68
N ALA A 190 -14.38 12.51 -17.56
CA ALA A 190 -13.62 13.73 -17.31
C ALA A 190 -12.48 13.93 -18.33
N ASN A 191 -11.78 12.84 -18.69
CA ASN A 191 -10.75 12.86 -19.73
C ASN A 191 -11.32 13.27 -21.10
N MET A 192 -12.46 12.69 -21.53
CA MET A 192 -13.11 13.07 -22.79
C MET A 192 -13.49 14.55 -22.84
N VAL A 193 -13.96 15.13 -21.73
CA VAL A 193 -14.24 16.58 -21.64
C VAL A 193 -12.94 17.39 -21.76
N ARG A 194 -11.86 16.99 -21.07
CA ARG A 194 -10.54 17.63 -21.17
C ARG A 194 -9.94 17.56 -22.58
N GLU A 195 -10.20 16.48 -23.30
CA GLU A 195 -9.83 16.25 -24.70
C GLU A 195 -10.72 17.01 -25.70
N GLY A 196 -11.73 17.75 -25.21
CA GLY A 196 -12.58 18.61 -26.04
C GLY A 196 -13.78 17.91 -26.69
N LYS A 197 -14.11 16.66 -26.31
CA LYS A 197 -15.34 15.98 -26.78
C LYS A 197 -16.56 16.77 -26.32
N LYS A 198 -17.41 17.17 -27.27
CA LYS A 198 -18.62 17.97 -27.00
C LYS A 198 -19.83 17.07 -26.76
N PHE A 199 -20.56 17.36 -25.69
CA PHE A 199 -21.77 16.65 -25.29
C PHE A 199 -22.98 17.58 -25.39
N THR A 200 -23.62 17.61 -26.56
CA THR A 200 -24.71 18.54 -26.87
C THR A 200 -26.11 17.97 -26.61
N GLY A 201 -26.22 16.67 -26.29
CA GLY A 201 -27.49 15.98 -26.07
C GLY A 201 -27.33 14.64 -25.35
N PRO A 202 -28.45 13.98 -24.98
CA PRO A 202 -28.43 12.75 -24.20
C PRO A 202 -27.84 11.55 -24.97
N GLU A 203 -27.89 11.55 -26.31
CA GLU A 203 -27.28 10.52 -27.16
C GLU A 203 -25.76 10.46 -26.99
N GLN A 204 -25.09 11.61 -27.09
CA GLN A 204 -23.63 11.69 -26.95
C GLN A 204 -23.16 11.34 -25.53
N VAL A 205 -23.97 11.70 -24.52
CA VAL A 205 -23.72 11.31 -23.13
C VAL A 205 -23.88 9.79 -22.96
N ARG A 206 -24.93 9.19 -23.53
CA ARG A 206 -25.16 7.73 -23.50
C ARG A 206 -24.03 6.94 -24.17
N GLU A 207 -23.53 7.44 -25.30
CA GLU A 207 -22.40 6.85 -26.03
C GLU A 207 -21.10 6.90 -25.19
N ALA A 208 -20.72 8.07 -24.66
CA ALA A 208 -19.50 8.20 -23.86
C ALA A 208 -19.58 7.49 -22.49
N ALA A 209 -20.76 7.43 -21.90
CA ALA A 209 -21.03 6.69 -20.66
C ALA A 209 -21.33 5.19 -20.89
N GLN A 210 -21.13 4.66 -22.10
CA GLN A 210 -21.33 3.24 -22.37
C GLN A 210 -20.44 2.38 -21.45
N GLY A 211 -21.04 1.38 -20.82
CA GLY A 211 -20.38 0.52 -19.82
C GLY A 211 -20.59 0.96 -18.37
N CYS A 212 -21.08 2.18 -18.12
CA CYS A 212 -21.53 2.59 -16.79
C CYS A 212 -22.59 1.63 -16.24
N ALA A 213 -22.46 1.25 -14.97
CA ALA A 213 -23.34 0.31 -14.29
C ALA A 213 -24.07 0.95 -13.10
N ARG A 214 -25.16 0.29 -12.69
CA ARG A 214 -25.77 0.47 -11.36
C ARG A 214 -24.92 -0.33 -10.36
N ILE A 215 -24.73 0.20 -9.16
CA ILE A 215 -23.93 -0.45 -8.10
C ILE A 215 -24.81 -1.29 -7.16
N ARG A 216 -26.04 -0.82 -6.88
CA ARG A 216 -26.95 -1.53 -5.98
C ARG A 216 -27.25 -2.93 -6.53
N ASP A 217 -27.18 -3.91 -5.64
CA ASP A 217 -27.41 -5.35 -5.85
C ASP A 217 -26.28 -6.12 -6.55
N ASP A 218 -25.27 -5.44 -7.12
CA ASP A 218 -24.03 -6.09 -7.62
C ASP A 218 -23.23 -6.72 -6.46
N THR A 219 -22.46 -7.77 -6.77
CA THR A 219 -21.64 -8.49 -5.79
C THR A 219 -20.18 -8.02 -5.82
N LEU A 220 -19.68 -7.50 -4.70
CA LEU A 220 -18.26 -7.19 -4.50
C LEU A 220 -17.57 -8.36 -3.80
N GLY A 221 -16.64 -9.00 -4.52
CA GLY A 221 -15.77 -10.06 -4.03
C GLY A 221 -14.45 -9.54 -3.50
N ILE A 222 -14.21 -9.69 -2.20
CA ILE A 222 -12.98 -9.29 -1.52
C ILE A 222 -12.07 -10.51 -1.32
N VAL A 223 -10.85 -10.46 -1.86
CA VAL A 223 -9.83 -11.50 -1.67
C VAL A 223 -8.86 -11.03 -0.59
N GLY A 224 -8.95 -11.64 0.59
CA GLY A 224 -8.27 -11.22 1.83
C GLY A 224 -9.12 -10.23 2.63
N LEU A 225 -9.60 -10.64 3.81
CA LEU A 225 -10.45 -9.81 4.69
C LEU A 225 -9.65 -9.31 5.91
N GLY A 226 -8.44 -8.81 5.65
CA GLY A 226 -7.64 -8.12 6.65
C GLY A 226 -8.19 -6.73 6.99
N ARG A 227 -7.31 -5.86 7.51
CA ARG A 227 -7.65 -4.47 7.91
C ARG A 227 -8.30 -3.68 6.76
N ILE A 228 -7.66 -3.67 5.60
CA ILE A 228 -8.11 -2.93 4.40
C ILE A 228 -9.38 -3.58 3.81
N GLY A 229 -9.39 -4.91 3.63
CA GLY A 229 -10.58 -5.62 3.13
C GLY A 229 -11.82 -5.41 4.00
N SER A 230 -11.66 -5.37 5.33
CA SER A 230 -12.76 -5.04 6.25
C SER A 230 -13.23 -3.59 6.12
N ALA A 231 -12.31 -2.62 5.99
CA ALA A 231 -12.65 -1.22 5.78
C ALA A 231 -13.38 -0.97 4.45
N VAL A 232 -12.94 -1.62 3.37
CA VAL A 232 -13.62 -1.62 2.06
C VAL A 232 -15.00 -2.27 2.15
N ALA A 233 -15.14 -3.42 2.80
CA ALA A 233 -16.42 -4.10 3.00
C ALA A 233 -17.47 -3.20 3.67
N LEU A 234 -17.09 -2.50 4.75
CA LEU A 234 -17.97 -1.58 5.47
C LEU A 234 -18.42 -0.40 4.60
N ARG A 235 -17.49 0.20 3.83
CA ARG A 235 -17.78 1.31 2.90
C ARG A 235 -18.67 0.85 1.74
N ALA A 236 -18.38 -0.29 1.13
CA ALA A 236 -19.12 -0.84 -0.01
C ALA A 236 -20.60 -1.10 0.30
N LYS A 237 -20.94 -1.55 1.52
CA LYS A 237 -22.32 -1.76 1.96
C LYS A 237 -23.19 -0.50 1.85
N ALA A 238 -22.63 0.70 2.07
CA ALA A 238 -23.37 1.95 1.95
C ALA A 238 -23.78 2.29 0.51
N PHE A 239 -23.04 1.79 -0.49
CA PHE A 239 -23.39 1.92 -1.91
C PHE A 239 -24.41 0.86 -2.38
N GLY A 240 -24.74 -0.12 -1.54
CA GLY A 240 -25.68 -1.19 -1.84
C GLY A 240 -25.05 -2.43 -2.50
N PHE A 241 -23.74 -2.64 -2.36
CA PHE A 241 -23.08 -3.88 -2.78
C PHE A 241 -23.47 -5.06 -1.88
N ASN A 242 -23.66 -6.22 -2.49
CA ASN A 242 -23.64 -7.51 -1.83
C ASN A 242 -22.18 -7.93 -1.59
N VAL A 243 -21.66 -7.72 -0.38
CA VAL A 243 -20.25 -8.01 -0.07
C VAL A 243 -20.04 -9.48 0.25
N THR A 244 -19.13 -10.12 -0.50
CA THR A 244 -18.66 -11.49 -0.29
C THR A 244 -17.14 -11.50 -0.16
N PHE A 245 -16.56 -12.39 0.65
CA PHE A 245 -15.10 -12.50 0.76
C PHE A 245 -14.59 -13.95 0.78
N TYR A 246 -13.34 -14.09 0.34
CA TYR A 246 -12.52 -15.30 0.48
C TYR A 246 -11.25 -14.92 1.22
N ASP A 247 -11.02 -15.60 2.35
CA ASP A 247 -9.77 -15.54 3.10
C ASP A 247 -9.58 -16.92 3.75
N PRO A 248 -8.55 -17.70 3.38
CA PRO A 248 -8.35 -19.04 3.92
C PRO A 248 -7.69 -19.06 5.30
N TYR A 249 -7.16 -17.92 5.78
CA TYR A 249 -6.36 -17.86 7.01
C TYR A 249 -7.13 -17.31 8.22
N LEU A 250 -8.31 -16.72 8.02
CA LEU A 250 -9.17 -16.23 9.10
C LEU A 250 -9.97 -17.35 9.78
N SER A 251 -10.13 -17.25 11.10
CA SER A 251 -11.10 -18.04 11.86
C SER A 251 -12.54 -17.67 11.49
N ASP A 252 -13.46 -18.62 11.70
CA ASP A 252 -14.90 -18.41 11.47
C ASP A 252 -15.50 -17.39 12.46
N GLY A 253 -16.53 -16.66 12.00
CA GLY A 253 -17.34 -15.75 12.82
C GLY A 253 -17.20 -14.27 12.44
N ILE A 254 -16.12 -13.87 11.78
CA ILE A 254 -15.91 -12.47 11.34
C ILE A 254 -16.99 -12.03 10.34
N GLU A 255 -17.48 -12.95 9.51
CA GLU A 255 -18.55 -12.74 8.54
C GLU A 255 -19.87 -12.36 9.19
N LYS A 256 -20.16 -12.93 10.37
CA LYS A 256 -21.36 -12.62 11.17
C LYS A 256 -21.23 -11.24 11.83
N SER A 257 -20.06 -10.92 12.35
CA SER A 257 -19.78 -9.64 13.01
C SER A 257 -19.87 -8.45 12.06
N LEU A 258 -19.41 -8.60 10.81
CA LEU A 258 -19.49 -7.56 9.78
C LEU A 258 -20.80 -7.61 8.97
N GLY A 259 -21.56 -8.71 9.07
CA GLY A 259 -22.78 -8.96 8.30
C GLY A 259 -22.49 -9.00 6.80
N ILE A 260 -21.58 -9.88 6.38
CA ILE A 260 -21.15 -10.13 4.99
C ILE A 260 -21.06 -11.63 4.72
N THR A 261 -20.94 -12.04 3.45
CA THR A 261 -20.90 -13.47 3.09
C THR A 261 -19.46 -13.99 3.02
N ARG A 262 -19.14 -15.10 3.70
CA ARG A 262 -17.89 -15.85 3.49
C ARG A 262 -18.08 -16.92 2.42
N VAL A 263 -17.09 -17.11 1.55
CA VAL A 263 -16.92 -18.31 0.74
C VAL A 263 -15.55 -18.95 1.02
N TYR A 264 -15.46 -20.27 0.83
CA TYR A 264 -14.31 -21.08 1.25
C TYR A 264 -13.38 -21.48 0.10
N THR A 265 -13.67 -21.07 -1.13
CA THR A 265 -12.79 -21.24 -2.28
C THR A 265 -12.68 -19.93 -3.06
N LEU A 266 -11.53 -19.70 -3.71
CA LEU A 266 -11.36 -18.57 -4.63
C LEU A 266 -12.37 -18.67 -5.80
N GLN A 267 -12.59 -19.87 -6.33
CA GLN A 267 -13.51 -20.13 -7.44
C GLN A 267 -14.95 -19.67 -7.12
N ASP A 268 -15.45 -19.97 -5.91
CA ASP A 268 -16.76 -19.50 -5.45
C ASP A 268 -16.86 -17.98 -5.43
N LEU A 269 -15.79 -17.28 -5.08
CA LEU A 269 -15.76 -15.82 -5.07
C LEU A 269 -15.79 -15.28 -6.50
N LEU A 270 -14.89 -15.75 -7.37
CA LEU A 270 -14.76 -15.27 -8.75
C LEU A 270 -16.04 -15.49 -9.55
N TYR A 271 -16.71 -16.64 -9.36
CA TYR A 271 -17.96 -16.98 -10.03
C TYR A 271 -19.16 -16.11 -9.59
N ARG A 272 -19.16 -15.65 -8.33
CA ARG A 272 -20.28 -14.88 -7.75
C ARG A 272 -20.12 -13.37 -7.90
N SER A 273 -18.92 -12.88 -8.15
CA SER A 273 -18.59 -11.45 -8.04
C SER A 273 -18.68 -10.71 -9.37
N ASP A 274 -19.33 -9.56 -9.35
CA ASP A 274 -19.41 -8.60 -10.47
C ASP A 274 -18.21 -7.65 -10.46
N CYS A 275 -17.63 -7.42 -9.28
CA CYS A 275 -16.35 -6.76 -9.07
C CYS A 275 -15.50 -7.56 -8.09
N VAL A 276 -14.23 -7.80 -8.42
CA VAL A 276 -13.25 -8.45 -7.53
C VAL A 276 -12.20 -7.43 -7.10
N SER A 277 -11.91 -7.37 -5.80
CA SER A 277 -10.90 -6.48 -5.22
C SER A 277 -9.89 -7.28 -4.37
N LEU A 278 -8.59 -7.05 -4.61
CA LEU A 278 -7.50 -7.76 -3.94
C LEU A 278 -6.98 -6.98 -2.73
N HIS A 279 -7.00 -7.60 -1.55
CA HIS A 279 -6.56 -7.05 -0.27
C HIS A 279 -5.74 -8.04 0.58
N CYS A 280 -5.29 -9.15 -0.01
CA CYS A 280 -4.38 -10.12 0.61
C CYS A 280 -2.91 -9.71 0.42
N SER A 281 -2.03 -10.11 1.34
CA SER A 281 -0.58 -9.93 1.18
C SER A 281 -0.01 -10.95 0.20
N LEU A 282 0.98 -10.54 -0.60
CA LEU A 282 1.77 -11.45 -1.42
C LEU A 282 2.57 -12.41 -0.53
N ASN A 283 2.62 -13.68 -0.92
CA ASN A 283 3.37 -14.77 -0.29
C ASN A 283 3.66 -15.87 -1.33
N GLU A 284 4.42 -16.89 -0.92
CA GLU A 284 4.85 -18.01 -1.78
C GLU A 284 3.71 -18.85 -2.38
N HIS A 285 2.48 -18.75 -1.88
CA HIS A 285 1.33 -19.54 -2.35
C HIS A 285 0.33 -18.75 -3.22
N ASN A 286 0.51 -17.42 -3.39
CA ASN A 286 -0.44 -16.58 -4.13
C ASN A 286 0.20 -15.61 -5.15
N ASN A 287 1.45 -15.86 -5.54
CA ASN A 287 1.98 -15.26 -6.77
C ASN A 287 1.09 -15.65 -7.97
N HIS A 288 0.71 -14.64 -8.76
CA HIS A 288 -0.22 -14.75 -9.89
C HIS A 288 -1.54 -15.45 -9.51
N LEU A 289 -2.08 -15.12 -8.31
CA LEU A 289 -3.39 -15.57 -7.84
C LEU A 289 -4.51 -15.32 -8.87
N ILE A 290 -4.43 -14.19 -9.57
CA ILE A 290 -5.27 -13.84 -10.72
C ILE A 290 -4.45 -14.06 -12.01
N ASN A 291 -4.51 -15.29 -12.51
CA ASN A 291 -3.90 -15.76 -13.76
C ASN A 291 -4.97 -16.14 -14.81
N ASP A 292 -4.54 -16.50 -16.02
CA ASP A 292 -5.40 -16.92 -17.15
C ASP A 292 -6.47 -17.96 -16.77
N PHE A 293 -6.14 -18.95 -15.94
CA PHE A 293 -7.10 -19.98 -15.50
C PHE A 293 -8.16 -19.39 -14.56
N THR A 294 -7.75 -18.63 -13.56
CA THR A 294 -8.69 -17.98 -12.60
C THR A 294 -9.52 -16.87 -13.24
N ILE A 295 -8.99 -16.11 -14.20
CA ILE A 295 -9.74 -15.10 -14.96
C ILE A 295 -10.89 -15.74 -15.75
N LYS A 296 -10.73 -16.99 -16.22
CA LYS A 296 -11.81 -17.75 -16.87
C LYS A 296 -12.93 -18.19 -15.90
N GLN A 297 -12.70 -18.11 -14.59
CA GLN A 297 -13.70 -18.37 -13.55
C GLN A 297 -14.46 -17.11 -13.12
N MET A 298 -13.95 -15.92 -13.46
CA MET A 298 -14.64 -14.65 -13.21
C MET A 298 -15.91 -14.54 -14.07
N ARG A 299 -16.90 -13.79 -13.59
CA ARG A 299 -18.08 -13.46 -14.41
C ARG A 299 -17.68 -12.73 -15.70
N PRO A 300 -18.25 -13.08 -16.86
CA PRO A 300 -18.05 -12.32 -18.10
C PRO A 300 -18.43 -10.85 -17.93
N GLY A 301 -17.51 -9.94 -18.20
CA GLY A 301 -17.72 -8.51 -18.03
C GLY A 301 -17.64 -8.02 -16.58
N ALA A 302 -16.98 -8.78 -15.69
CA ALA A 302 -16.65 -8.35 -14.33
C ALA A 302 -15.58 -7.24 -14.31
N PHE A 303 -15.45 -6.58 -13.16
CA PHE A 303 -14.41 -5.62 -12.84
C PHE A 303 -13.31 -6.23 -11.96
N LEU A 304 -12.07 -5.75 -12.09
CA LEU A 304 -10.93 -6.12 -11.22
C LEU A 304 -10.27 -4.88 -10.62
N VAL A 305 -9.99 -4.90 -9.31
CA VAL A 305 -9.25 -3.85 -8.60
C VAL A 305 -8.09 -4.45 -7.81
N ASN A 306 -6.90 -3.89 -7.95
CA ASN A 306 -5.72 -4.29 -7.17
C ASN A 306 -5.08 -3.07 -6.51
N THR A 307 -5.18 -3.02 -5.18
CA THR A 307 -4.50 -2.04 -4.29
C THR A 307 -3.62 -2.76 -3.26
N ALA A 308 -3.25 -4.02 -3.53
CA ALA A 308 -2.48 -4.87 -2.62
C ALA A 308 -1.02 -5.03 -3.10
N ARG A 309 -0.77 -5.95 -4.04
CA ARG A 309 0.55 -6.17 -4.66
C ARG A 309 0.42 -6.54 -6.12
N GLY A 310 1.29 -6.01 -6.97
CA GLY A 310 1.27 -6.24 -8.42
C GLY A 310 1.28 -7.72 -8.79
N ALA A 311 2.29 -8.45 -8.30
CA ALA A 311 2.51 -9.88 -8.55
C ALA A 311 1.43 -10.84 -7.96
N LEU A 312 0.28 -10.33 -7.49
CA LEU A 312 -0.95 -11.12 -7.30
C LEU A 312 -1.71 -11.34 -8.62
N VAL A 313 -1.41 -10.57 -9.67
CA VAL A 313 -2.07 -10.60 -10.97
C VAL A 313 -1.02 -10.84 -12.05
N ASP A 314 -1.30 -11.77 -12.97
CA ASP A 314 -0.56 -11.93 -14.22
C ASP A 314 -1.01 -10.83 -15.21
N GLU A 315 -0.15 -9.85 -15.47
CA GLU A 315 -0.46 -8.71 -16.33
C GLU A 315 -0.69 -9.12 -17.79
N ASN A 316 -0.10 -10.22 -18.27
CA ASN A 316 -0.31 -10.73 -19.64
C ASN A 316 -1.70 -11.35 -19.78
N ALA A 317 -2.12 -12.12 -18.78
CA ALA A 317 -3.46 -12.69 -18.72
C ALA A 317 -4.52 -11.59 -18.58
N LEU A 318 -4.28 -10.57 -17.74
CA LEU A 318 -5.16 -9.42 -17.60
C LEU A 318 -5.25 -8.60 -18.90
N ALA A 319 -4.14 -8.30 -19.56
CA ALA A 319 -4.12 -7.56 -20.82
C ALA A 319 -4.93 -8.26 -21.91
N SER A 320 -4.83 -9.59 -21.99
CA SER A 320 -5.60 -10.41 -22.93
C SER A 320 -7.09 -10.42 -22.59
N ALA A 321 -7.44 -10.58 -21.30
CA ALA A 321 -8.82 -10.58 -20.83
C ALA A 321 -9.54 -9.24 -21.01
N LEU A 322 -8.83 -8.11 -20.91
CA LEU A 322 -9.35 -6.77 -21.22
C LEU A 322 -9.59 -6.58 -22.72
N LYS A 323 -8.67 -7.04 -23.57
CA LYS A 323 -8.81 -6.99 -25.05
C LYS A 323 -9.96 -7.86 -25.56
N GLU A 324 -10.17 -9.03 -24.95
CA GLU A 324 -11.30 -9.93 -25.23
C GLU A 324 -12.63 -9.48 -24.60
N GLY A 325 -12.61 -8.45 -23.73
CA GLY A 325 -13.79 -7.99 -22.99
C GLY A 325 -14.31 -8.98 -21.91
N ARG A 326 -13.54 -10.02 -21.57
CA ARG A 326 -13.86 -10.97 -20.49
C ARG A 326 -13.82 -10.26 -19.13
N ILE A 327 -12.83 -9.39 -18.93
CA ILE A 327 -12.85 -8.37 -17.88
C ILE A 327 -13.28 -7.06 -18.56
N ARG A 328 -14.29 -6.38 -18.01
CA ARG A 328 -14.85 -5.16 -18.61
C ARG A 328 -13.92 -3.97 -18.46
N ALA A 329 -13.32 -3.85 -17.28
CA ALA A 329 -12.37 -2.81 -16.93
C ALA A 329 -11.58 -3.23 -15.68
N ALA A 330 -10.37 -2.70 -15.52
CA ALA A 330 -9.53 -2.94 -14.36
C ALA A 330 -8.95 -1.62 -13.79
N ALA A 331 -8.68 -1.60 -12.49
CA ALA A 331 -7.99 -0.51 -11.82
C ALA A 331 -6.84 -1.05 -10.96
N LEU A 332 -5.62 -0.63 -11.24
CA LEU A 332 -4.40 -1.10 -10.58
C LEU A 332 -3.69 0.10 -9.94
N ASP A 333 -3.50 0.08 -8.63
CA ASP A 333 -2.54 0.98 -7.96
C ASP A 333 -1.14 0.38 -7.94
N VAL A 334 -1.03 -0.93 -8.14
CA VAL A 334 0.21 -1.71 -8.01
C VAL A 334 0.39 -2.64 -9.20
N HIS A 335 1.64 -2.84 -9.61
CA HIS A 335 2.02 -3.47 -10.88
C HIS A 335 3.16 -4.48 -10.67
N GLU A 336 3.29 -5.49 -11.54
CA GLU A 336 4.37 -6.49 -11.43
C GLU A 336 5.76 -5.84 -11.46
N ASN A 337 5.90 -4.78 -12.25
CA ASN A 337 7.13 -4.03 -12.42
C ASN A 337 6.86 -2.55 -12.09
N GLU A 338 7.47 -2.07 -11.00
CA GLU A 338 7.38 -0.68 -10.55
C GLU A 338 8.76 0.00 -10.63
N PRO A 339 8.84 1.30 -11.03
CA PRO A 339 7.74 2.21 -11.33
C PRO A 339 7.03 1.87 -12.65
N TYR A 340 5.69 1.89 -12.63
CA TYR A 340 4.87 1.54 -13.79
C TYR A 340 5.05 2.53 -14.96
N ASN A 341 5.20 1.98 -16.18
CA ASN A 341 5.32 2.75 -17.40
C ASN A 341 4.19 2.39 -18.39
N PRO A 342 3.22 3.27 -18.66
CA PRO A 342 2.08 2.97 -19.54
C PRO A 342 2.47 2.77 -21.01
N PHE A 343 3.71 3.10 -21.40
CA PHE A 343 4.21 2.93 -22.78
C PHE A 343 4.99 1.62 -22.98
N GLN A 344 5.13 0.79 -21.94
CA GLN A 344 5.89 -0.46 -21.94
C GLN A 344 5.11 -1.57 -21.21
N GLY A 345 5.61 -2.80 -21.25
CA GLY A 345 5.00 -3.95 -20.56
C GLY A 345 3.70 -4.49 -21.21
N PRO A 346 3.07 -5.50 -20.58
CA PRO A 346 1.92 -6.22 -21.15
C PRO A 346 0.67 -5.34 -21.31
N LEU A 347 0.47 -4.41 -20.37
CA LEU A 347 -0.72 -3.57 -20.25
C LEU A 347 -0.76 -2.36 -21.19
N LYS A 348 0.33 -2.05 -21.91
CA LYS A 348 0.47 -0.89 -22.81
C LYS A 348 -0.73 -0.63 -23.72
N GLU A 349 -1.25 -1.69 -24.34
CA GLU A 349 -2.36 -1.64 -25.31
C GLU A 349 -3.66 -2.21 -24.71
N ALA A 350 -3.80 -2.24 -23.38
CA ALA A 350 -4.97 -2.78 -22.71
C ALA A 350 -6.10 -1.73 -22.63
N PRO A 351 -7.31 -2.03 -23.15
CA PRO A 351 -8.44 -1.10 -23.05
C PRO A 351 -9.03 -1.10 -21.64
N ASN A 352 -9.77 -0.03 -21.30
CA ASN A 352 -10.53 0.09 -20.04
C ASN A 352 -9.69 -0.12 -18.76
N LEU A 353 -8.42 0.27 -18.79
CA LEU A 353 -7.51 0.24 -17.64
C LEU A 353 -7.43 1.62 -16.96
N ILE A 354 -7.32 1.61 -15.63
CA ILE A 354 -6.91 2.75 -14.80
C ILE A 354 -5.66 2.31 -14.03
N CYS A 355 -4.61 3.13 -14.06
CA CYS A 355 -3.39 2.91 -13.30
C CYS A 355 -3.10 4.09 -12.38
N THR A 356 -2.75 3.83 -11.12
CA THR A 356 -2.17 4.82 -10.20
C THR A 356 -0.79 4.35 -9.71
N PRO A 357 0.11 5.25 -9.28
CA PRO A 357 1.52 4.93 -9.08
C PRO A 357 1.84 4.53 -7.63
N HIS A 358 1.28 3.41 -7.16
CA HIS A 358 1.42 2.89 -5.79
C HIS A 358 1.11 3.96 -4.72
N ALA A 359 0.04 4.72 -4.96
CA ALA A 359 -0.31 5.92 -4.20
C ALA A 359 -1.46 5.72 -3.21
N ALA A 360 -2.13 4.55 -3.20
CA ALA A 360 -3.34 4.33 -2.40
C ALA A 360 -3.12 4.49 -0.88
N TYR A 361 -1.89 4.36 -0.39
CA TYR A 361 -1.57 4.55 1.02
C TYR A 361 -1.39 6.02 1.43
N TYR A 362 -1.21 6.93 0.46
CA TYR A 362 -0.68 8.26 0.71
C TYR A 362 -1.75 9.27 1.13
N SER A 363 -1.61 9.77 2.35
CA SER A 363 -2.00 11.11 2.77
C SER A 363 -0.81 11.74 3.50
N ASP A 364 -0.77 13.07 3.64
CA ASP A 364 0.29 13.71 4.43
C ASP A 364 0.26 13.23 5.90
N ALA A 365 -0.93 12.87 6.41
CA ALA A 365 -1.10 12.30 7.74
C ALA A 365 -0.59 10.86 7.84
N SER A 366 -1.00 9.97 6.93
CA SER A 366 -0.59 8.55 6.95
C SER A 366 0.90 8.37 6.69
N SER A 367 1.49 9.21 5.83
CA SER A 367 2.93 9.23 5.54
C SER A 367 3.74 9.64 6.77
N ASN A 368 3.29 10.66 7.50
CA ASN A 368 3.92 11.06 8.76
C ASN A 368 3.78 9.99 9.85
N GLU A 369 2.57 9.48 10.11
CA GLU A 369 2.32 8.41 11.08
C GLU A 369 3.21 7.19 10.80
N LEU A 370 3.25 6.75 9.54
CA LEU A 370 4.06 5.63 9.07
C LEU A 370 5.55 5.81 9.41
N ARG A 371 6.11 6.99 9.12
CA ARG A 371 7.52 7.32 9.36
C ARG A 371 7.82 7.47 10.85
N GLU A 372 6.93 8.07 11.63
CA GLU A 372 7.04 8.17 13.09
C GLU A 372 7.02 6.78 13.75
N MET A 373 6.14 5.88 13.30
CA MET A 373 6.06 4.50 13.75
C MET A 373 7.34 3.72 13.41
N ALA A 374 7.88 3.89 12.19
CA ALA A 374 9.09 3.22 11.74
C ALA A 374 10.32 3.68 12.54
N ALA A 375 10.51 4.99 12.71
CA ALA A 375 11.57 5.56 13.55
C ALA A 375 11.44 5.12 15.02
N SER A 376 10.20 5.04 15.54
CA SER A 376 9.95 4.53 16.89
C SER A 376 10.34 3.05 17.04
N GLU A 377 10.19 2.23 16.01
CA GLU A 377 10.61 0.82 16.02
C GLU A 377 12.14 0.68 15.98
N ILE A 378 12.83 1.48 15.16
CA ILE A 378 14.30 1.60 15.23
C ILE A 378 14.74 2.04 16.63
N ARG A 379 14.04 3.00 17.25
CA ARG A 379 14.36 3.46 18.61
C ARG A 379 14.21 2.33 19.63
N ARG A 380 13.14 1.51 19.55
CA ARG A 380 12.97 0.31 20.40
C ARG A 380 14.09 -0.71 20.19
N ALA A 381 14.51 -0.92 18.94
CA ALA A 381 15.60 -1.84 18.59
C ALA A 381 16.97 -1.41 19.15
N ILE A 382 17.25 -0.10 19.22
CA ILE A 382 18.52 0.44 19.72
C ILE A 382 18.58 0.47 21.25
N ILE A 383 17.48 0.84 21.93
CA ILE A 383 17.46 0.96 23.40
C ILE A 383 17.10 -0.34 24.12
N GLY A 384 16.49 -1.29 23.42
CA GLY A 384 15.97 -2.54 23.96
C GLY A 384 16.71 -3.77 23.45
N ARG A 385 16.28 -4.95 23.90
CA ARG A 385 16.81 -6.23 23.43
C ARG A 385 16.03 -6.71 22.20
N ILE A 386 16.74 -6.93 21.09
CA ILE A 386 16.18 -7.57 19.89
C ILE A 386 16.08 -9.09 20.12
N PRO A 387 14.99 -9.78 19.70
CA PRO A 387 13.76 -9.25 19.07
C PRO A 387 12.63 -8.95 20.08
N ASP A 388 12.86 -9.10 21.38
CA ASP A 388 11.83 -9.02 22.43
C ASP A 388 11.19 -7.63 22.55
N ALA A 389 11.99 -6.56 22.44
CA ALA A 389 11.54 -5.17 22.54
C ALA A 389 10.81 -4.64 21.28
N LEU A 390 10.79 -5.44 20.19
CA LEU A 390 10.20 -5.05 18.92
C LEU A 390 8.69 -5.33 18.92
N ARG A 391 7.90 -4.32 18.52
CA ARG A 391 6.44 -4.35 18.49
C ARG A 391 5.92 -5.20 17.34
N ASN A 392 6.52 -5.07 16.16
CA ASN A 392 6.03 -5.67 14.90
C ASN A 392 7.16 -6.40 14.14
N CYS A 393 8.03 -7.13 14.85
CA CYS A 393 9.01 -8.00 14.20
C CYS A 393 8.30 -9.22 13.59
N VAL A 394 8.50 -9.43 12.28
CA VAL A 394 7.80 -10.40 11.42
C VAL A 394 8.59 -11.69 11.17
N ASN A 395 9.78 -11.83 11.77
CA ASN A 395 10.69 -12.94 11.51
C ASN A 395 11.30 -13.54 12.81
N LYS A 396 10.60 -13.42 13.94
CA LYS A 396 11.06 -13.85 15.27
C LYS A 396 11.42 -15.35 15.32
N GLU A 397 10.69 -16.16 14.58
CA GLU A 397 10.83 -17.61 14.47
C GLU A 397 12.13 -18.09 13.80
N TYR A 398 12.80 -17.22 13.04
CA TYR A 398 14.05 -17.53 12.34
C TYR A 398 15.30 -17.16 13.14
N PHE A 399 15.15 -16.49 14.29
CA PHE A 399 16.26 -16.27 15.21
C PHE A 399 16.67 -17.61 15.82
N MET A 400 17.82 -18.14 15.38
CA MET A 400 18.33 -19.43 15.86
C MET A 400 18.31 -19.50 17.39
N GLY A 401 17.58 -20.51 17.90
CA GLY A 401 17.42 -20.73 19.33
C GLY A 401 18.73 -21.14 19.99
N ASN A 402 19.53 -20.15 20.41
CA ASN A 402 20.76 -20.35 21.18
C ASN A 402 20.48 -20.72 22.67
N TYR A 403 19.27 -21.22 22.95
CA TYR A 403 18.93 -21.95 24.16
C TYR A 403 19.40 -23.39 23.98
N GLY A 404 20.59 -23.69 24.50
CA GLY A 404 21.21 -25.00 24.37
C GLY A 404 20.35 -26.14 24.96
N GLU A 405 20.62 -27.35 24.47
CA GLU A 405 19.99 -28.59 24.91
C GLU A 405 20.02 -28.73 26.44
N GLY A 406 18.84 -28.91 27.06
CA GLY A 406 18.71 -28.74 28.51
C GLY A 406 17.48 -29.37 29.17
N GLY A 407 16.86 -30.41 28.57
CA GLY A 407 16.02 -31.35 29.33
C GLY A 407 14.51 -31.39 29.03
N VAL A 408 14.08 -32.58 28.60
CA VAL A 408 12.81 -33.27 28.89
C VAL A 408 11.48 -32.71 28.35
N ASN A 409 10.96 -33.42 27.33
CA ASN A 409 9.54 -33.63 26.97
C ASN A 409 8.48 -32.60 27.42
N GLY A 410 8.04 -31.75 26.47
CA GLY A 410 6.77 -31.03 26.53
C GLY A 410 6.22 -30.79 25.13
N THR A 411 4.95 -31.14 24.89
CA THR A 411 4.28 -30.98 23.59
C THR A 411 4.24 -29.52 23.13
N ALA A 412 4.63 -29.27 21.87
CA ALA A 412 4.56 -27.93 21.28
C ALA A 412 3.10 -27.42 21.19
N PRO A 413 2.76 -26.25 21.74
CA PRO A 413 1.48 -25.61 21.50
C PRO A 413 1.50 -24.85 20.17
N TYR A 414 0.50 -25.08 19.32
CA TYR A 414 0.24 -24.25 18.15
C TYR A 414 0.00 -22.79 18.60
N TYR A 415 0.82 -21.86 18.11
CA TYR A 415 0.72 -20.45 18.50
C TYR A 415 -0.29 -19.71 17.61
N VAL A 416 -1.35 -19.20 18.23
CA VAL A 416 -2.35 -18.33 17.58
C VAL A 416 -2.02 -16.87 17.96
N PRO A 417 -1.97 -15.92 17.00
CA PRO A 417 -1.73 -14.51 17.33
C PRO A 417 -2.89 -13.92 18.14
N VAL A 418 -2.65 -13.64 19.42
CA VAL A 418 -3.64 -12.97 20.28
C VAL A 418 -3.58 -11.46 20.03
N HIS A 419 -4.69 -10.87 19.58
CA HIS A 419 -4.84 -9.43 19.50
C HIS A 419 -4.85 -8.80 20.90
N SER A 420 -3.92 -7.89 21.16
CA SER A 420 -3.94 -7.07 22.37
C SER A 420 -5.05 -6.00 22.27
N THR A 421 -6.10 -6.17 23.07
CA THR A 421 -7.10 -5.13 23.35
C THR A 421 -6.95 -4.69 24.79
N THR A 422 -6.18 -3.62 25.01
CA THR A 422 -6.09 -2.96 26.32
C THR A 422 -7.38 -2.18 26.59
N HIS A 423 -8.32 -2.78 27.33
CA HIS A 423 -9.35 -2.03 28.03
C HIS A 423 -8.86 -1.71 29.44
N ASP A 424 -8.90 -0.43 29.81
CA ASP A 424 -8.57 0.03 31.16
C ASP A 424 -9.51 -0.58 32.22
N SER A 425 -8.91 -0.93 33.36
CA SER A 425 -9.60 -1.50 34.50
C SER A 425 -10.32 -0.42 35.32
N MET A 426 -11.61 -0.63 35.61
CA MET A 426 -12.34 0.09 36.65
C MET A 426 -12.90 -0.88 37.71
N PRO A 427 -13.07 -0.47 38.99
CA PRO A 427 -13.20 -1.43 40.09
C PRO A 427 -14.60 -2.04 40.22
N SER A 428 -14.64 -3.27 40.73
CA SER A 428 -15.85 -4.05 40.98
C SER A 428 -16.68 -3.55 42.16
N GLY A 429 -17.99 -3.37 41.95
CA GLY A 429 -19.00 -3.28 43.01
C GLY A 429 -19.61 -4.66 43.32
N PRO A 430 -20.21 -4.87 44.52
CA PRO A 430 -20.78 -6.15 44.92
C PRO A 430 -22.17 -6.41 44.28
N PRO A 431 -22.58 -7.68 44.13
CA PRO A 431 -23.82 -8.05 43.44
C PRO A 431 -25.06 -8.05 44.36
N PRO A 432 -26.25 -7.68 43.86
CA PRO A 432 -27.52 -7.95 44.53
C PRO A 432 -28.23 -9.20 43.96
N THR A 433 -28.37 -10.20 44.83
CA THR A 433 -29.49 -11.14 45.02
C THR A 433 -30.60 -11.32 43.96
N SER A 434 -30.88 -12.59 43.69
CA SER A 434 -32.04 -13.12 42.94
C SER A 434 -33.42 -12.80 43.53
N HIS A 435 -34.40 -12.53 42.65
CA HIS A 435 -35.83 -12.71 42.92
C HIS A 435 -36.50 -13.50 41.78
N VAL A 436 -37.55 -14.24 42.11
CA VAL A 436 -38.17 -15.27 41.26
C VAL A 436 -39.63 -14.94 40.92
N GLY A 437 -39.96 -15.05 39.62
CA GLY A 437 -41.28 -15.40 39.09
C GLY A 437 -42.21 -14.24 38.65
N PRO A 438 -43.32 -14.54 37.94
CA PRO A 438 -43.62 -15.76 37.17
C PRO A 438 -44.26 -15.52 35.78
N GLY A 439 -44.24 -16.55 34.92
CA GLY A 439 -45.30 -16.78 33.90
C GLY A 439 -45.02 -16.42 32.43
N ILE A 440 -45.13 -17.43 31.55
CA ILE A 440 -45.29 -17.32 30.10
C ILE A 440 -46.62 -17.99 29.71
N PRO A 441 -47.35 -17.47 28.71
CA PRO A 441 -48.05 -18.35 27.77
C PRO A 441 -47.70 -18.06 26.27
N PRO A 442 -47.80 -19.07 25.37
CA PRO A 442 -47.39 -19.01 23.96
C PRO A 442 -48.51 -18.53 22.99
N PRO A 443 -48.28 -18.42 21.66
CA PRO A 443 -49.02 -17.50 20.76
C PRO A 443 -50.20 -18.14 19.99
N PRO A 444 -51.04 -17.33 19.30
CA PRO A 444 -52.10 -17.82 18.43
C PRO A 444 -51.66 -18.05 16.97
N HIS A 445 -52.23 -19.12 16.40
CA HIS A 445 -51.95 -19.79 15.13
C HIS A 445 -52.26 -19.03 13.82
N MET A 446 -51.65 -19.51 12.72
CA MET A 446 -52.13 -19.34 11.33
C MET A 446 -53.50 -20.00 11.09
N PRO A 447 -54.32 -19.48 10.15
CA PRO A 447 -55.32 -20.25 9.40
C PRO A 447 -54.75 -20.86 8.10
N PRO A 448 -55.40 -21.90 7.50
CA PRO A 448 -54.77 -22.80 6.53
C PRO A 448 -54.99 -22.48 5.04
N SER A 449 -54.29 -23.24 4.19
CA SER A 449 -54.27 -23.23 2.73
C SER A 449 -55.59 -23.53 2.00
N VAL A 450 -55.76 -22.94 0.81
CA VAL A 450 -56.69 -23.41 -0.23
C VAL A 450 -55.90 -23.93 -1.44
N PRO A 451 -56.12 -25.17 -1.90
CA PRO A 451 -55.54 -25.68 -3.15
C PRO A 451 -56.45 -25.37 -4.35
N VAL A 452 -55.87 -24.98 -5.48
CA VAL A 452 -56.56 -25.02 -6.79
C VAL A 452 -55.78 -25.91 -7.75
N SER A 453 -56.51 -26.81 -8.38
CA SER A 453 -56.02 -27.93 -9.18
C SER A 453 -55.91 -27.63 -10.67
N GLY A 454 -54.90 -28.23 -11.31
CA GLY A 454 -55.04 -28.85 -12.64
C GLY A 454 -54.86 -27.95 -13.87
N GLY A 455 -54.02 -28.39 -14.82
CA GLY A 455 -53.85 -27.70 -16.10
C GLY A 455 -52.64 -28.13 -16.93
N ARG A 456 -52.51 -29.41 -17.30
CA ARG A 456 -51.56 -29.85 -18.34
C ARG A 456 -52.08 -29.44 -19.72
N ALA A 457 -51.29 -28.75 -20.54
CA ALA A 457 -51.43 -28.77 -22.00
C ALA A 457 -50.15 -28.29 -22.74
N SER A 458 -49.70 -29.08 -23.72
CA SER A 458 -48.76 -28.75 -24.82
C SER A 458 -48.82 -29.92 -25.82
N PRO A 459 -48.47 -29.77 -27.12
CA PRO A 459 -48.43 -28.59 -28.00
C PRO A 459 -49.40 -28.80 -29.20
N PRO A 460 -49.25 -28.06 -30.33
CA PRO A 460 -48.97 -28.79 -31.59
C PRO A 460 -48.03 -28.08 -32.61
N THR A 461 -47.12 -28.90 -33.17
CA THR A 461 -46.62 -29.00 -34.56
C THR A 461 -46.96 -27.94 -35.64
N GLY A 462 -45.94 -27.49 -36.40
CA GLY A 462 -46.05 -27.04 -37.81
C GLY A 462 -45.90 -28.24 -38.79
N PRO A 463 -45.35 -28.10 -40.03
CA PRO A 463 -45.00 -26.94 -40.87
C PRO A 463 -45.77 -26.99 -42.25
N PRO A 464 -45.34 -26.42 -43.40
CA PRO A 464 -44.14 -26.83 -44.19
C PRO A 464 -43.33 -25.69 -44.86
N GLY A 465 -42.22 -26.05 -45.52
CA GLY A 465 -41.28 -25.13 -46.20
C GLY A 465 -41.37 -25.11 -47.74
N PRO A 466 -40.23 -25.08 -48.48
CA PRO A 466 -39.89 -23.96 -49.38
C PRO A 466 -39.94 -24.30 -50.89
N PRO A 467 -39.69 -23.31 -51.77
CA PRO A 467 -38.38 -23.21 -52.47
C PRO A 467 -37.90 -21.74 -52.63
N GLY A 468 -36.70 -21.39 -53.13
CA GLY A 468 -35.53 -22.15 -53.56
C GLY A 468 -34.58 -21.26 -54.42
N SER A 469 -33.26 -21.36 -54.19
CA SER A 469 -32.13 -20.95 -55.06
C SER A 469 -32.20 -19.68 -55.96
N ARG A 470 -31.22 -18.77 -55.80
CA ARG A 470 -30.27 -18.43 -56.89
C ARG A 470 -29.04 -17.66 -56.40
N GLU A 471 -27.90 -17.95 -57.03
CA GLU A 471 -26.63 -17.23 -56.91
C GLU A 471 -26.67 -15.91 -57.71
N SER A 472 -25.84 -14.92 -57.35
CA SER A 472 -24.84 -14.36 -58.28
C SER A 472 -23.97 -13.26 -57.67
N THR A 473 -22.66 -13.53 -57.61
CA THR A 473 -21.53 -12.63 -57.97
C THR A 473 -21.48 -11.17 -57.48
N SER A 474 -20.41 -10.87 -56.74
CA SER A 474 -19.68 -9.58 -56.78
C SER A 474 -19.10 -9.32 -58.19
N PRO A 475 -18.77 -8.06 -58.59
CA PRO A 475 -17.47 -7.50 -58.17
C PRO A 475 -17.40 -5.96 -58.01
N SER A 476 -16.31 -5.51 -57.36
CA SER A 476 -15.54 -4.27 -57.56
C SER A 476 -16.25 -2.95 -57.90
N HIS A 477 -16.14 -1.98 -56.99
CA HIS A 477 -15.32 -0.79 -57.26
C HIS A 477 -14.74 -0.17 -55.98
#